data_AF-A0AAC9BJL6-F1
#
_entry.id   AF-A0AAC9BJL6-F1
#
_cell.length_a   1.000
_cell.length_b   1.000
_cell.length_c   1.000
_cell.angle_alpha   90.00
_cell.angle_beta   90.00
_cell.angle_gamma   90.00
#
_symmetry.space_group_name_H-M   'P 1'
#
loop_
_entity.id
_entity.type
_entity.pdbx_description
1 polymer ?
#
loop_
_entity_poly.entity_id
_entity_poly.type
_entity_poly.pdbx_seq_one_letter_code
_entity_poly.pdbx_strand_id
1 'polypeptide(L)'
;MNDQSNDMTNRMLAGFADVTLSAVPAEGAVPPPDYLARCRELAAGYHMLQQQSPQERPLRAYLLFDAWEGNPLAAELSEQWPEAVSGREAVPDDFYAGREDEAPCLVPVPDDLLLDADSDSLVQARAQEALARWLEDTSKQASQRLARQYLCAVLFSPESAIRVAQHLALLGFQYVPGSHTARLFRYQDPRVMQRVWPTLSAEQQNTWLGKTQAWWSLTQPWGPIADLSATEDSVTPAPVWFKAQRCAASAVPATAPPLNRLMNATQWQAAHSSPVGNRVWARFAQRGIAAQTQPDAASMTRLLDKGQELGLVDSNLQDFIWCSWRPVLQNVQNGAVGGPIDWDAPQWRDVLARVLQALRDDPDVGFASLFEDREQFA
;
A
#
# COMPACT_ATOMS: atom_id res chain seq x y z
N MET A 1 7.88 -4.28 27.75
CA MET A 1 8.71 -3.16 27.25
C MET A 1 8.58 -2.92 25.75
N ASN A 2 7.82 -3.72 24.98
CA ASN A 2 7.57 -3.51 23.55
C ASN A 2 6.34 -2.63 23.22
N ASP A 3 5.52 -2.26 24.22
CA ASP A 3 4.28 -1.50 23.97
C ASP A 3 4.51 -0.01 23.68
N GLN A 4 5.61 0.59 24.19
CA GLN A 4 5.87 2.02 24.01
C GLN A 4 6.38 2.39 22.60
N SER A 5 7.00 1.44 21.89
CA SER A 5 7.51 1.66 20.52
C SER A 5 6.39 1.63 19.47
N ASN A 6 5.40 0.75 19.66
CA ASN A 6 4.18 0.74 18.83
C ASN A 6 3.30 1.97 19.08
N ASP A 7 3.23 2.44 20.33
CA ASP A 7 2.43 3.62 20.70
C ASP A 7 3.04 4.93 20.14
N MET A 8 4.37 5.06 20.08
CA MET A 8 5.04 6.19 19.42
C MET A 8 4.90 6.15 17.89
N THR A 9 4.92 4.97 17.28
CA THR A 9 4.73 4.83 15.82
C THR A 9 3.30 5.22 15.43
N ASN A 10 2.31 4.84 16.23
CA ASN A 10 0.91 5.23 16.04
C ASN A 10 0.65 6.73 16.31
N ARG A 11 1.31 7.33 17.32
CA ARG A 11 1.23 8.78 17.56
C ARG A 11 1.85 9.62 16.45
N MET A 12 2.96 9.16 15.86
CA MET A 12 3.55 9.84 14.70
C MET A 12 2.64 9.73 13.46
N LEU A 13 2.00 8.58 13.23
CA LEU A 13 1.03 8.39 12.16
C LEU A 13 -0.22 9.27 12.34
N ALA A 14 -0.70 9.45 13.56
CA ALA A 14 -1.82 10.36 13.88
C ALA A 14 -1.45 11.83 13.62
N GLY A 15 -0.22 12.25 13.96
CA GLY A 15 0.26 13.62 13.69
C GLY A 15 0.41 13.95 12.19
N PHE A 16 0.55 12.94 11.32
CA PHE A 16 0.59 13.12 9.87
C PHE A 16 -0.80 13.21 9.23
N ALA A 17 -1.86 12.72 9.89
CA ALA A 17 -3.23 12.80 9.39
C ALA A 17 -3.85 14.20 9.59
N ASP A 18 -3.45 14.92 10.64
CA ASP A 18 -4.03 16.22 11.00
C ASP A 18 -3.59 17.40 10.11
N VAL A 19 -2.54 17.25 9.29
CA VAL A 19 -2.00 18.37 8.50
C VAL A 19 -2.66 18.51 7.12
N THR A 20 -3.52 17.59 6.69
CA THR A 20 -4.06 17.59 5.31
C THR A 20 -5.57 17.33 5.18
N LEU A 21 -6.36 17.64 6.20
CA LEU A 21 -7.82 17.51 6.12
C LEU A 21 -8.52 18.85 6.34
N SER A 22 -9.01 19.45 5.26
CA SER A 22 -10.40 19.94 5.17
C SER A 22 -10.66 20.62 3.83
N ALA A 23 -11.14 19.86 2.87
CA ALA A 23 -12.10 20.38 1.90
C ALA A 23 -13.29 19.41 1.90
N VAL A 24 -14.36 19.80 2.60
CA VAL A 24 -15.66 19.13 2.51
C VAL A 24 -16.12 19.26 1.05
N PRO A 25 -16.42 18.18 0.33
CA PRO A 25 -16.96 18.29 -1.01
C PRO A 25 -18.28 19.06 -0.96
N ALA A 26 -18.49 19.99 -1.88
CA ALA A 26 -19.79 20.63 -2.03
C ALA A 26 -20.86 19.56 -2.33
N GLU A 27 -21.91 19.50 -1.51
CA GLU A 27 -23.09 18.66 -1.78
C GLU A 27 -23.59 18.91 -3.20
N GLY A 28 -23.68 17.84 -4.02
CA GLY A 28 -24.28 17.88 -5.34
C GLY A 28 -23.33 18.03 -6.54
N ALA A 29 -22.01 17.94 -6.35
CA ALA A 29 -21.08 17.86 -7.48
C ALA A 29 -21.19 16.50 -8.19
N VAL A 30 -21.44 16.51 -9.50
CA VAL A 30 -21.41 15.31 -10.36
C VAL A 30 -19.99 14.73 -10.33
N PRO A 31 -19.81 13.41 -10.10
CA PRO A 31 -18.48 12.80 -10.08
C PRO A 31 -17.75 13.03 -11.42
N PRO A 32 -16.44 13.30 -11.41
CA PRO A 32 -15.69 13.48 -12.64
C PRO A 32 -15.88 12.29 -13.59
N PRO A 33 -15.98 12.51 -14.92
CA PRO A 33 -16.32 11.46 -15.89
C PRO A 33 -15.32 10.29 -15.88
N ASP A 34 -14.08 10.54 -15.48
CA ASP A 34 -13.03 9.52 -15.37
C ASP A 34 -13.35 8.46 -14.31
N TYR A 35 -14.00 8.82 -13.20
CA TYR A 35 -14.36 7.87 -12.14
C TYR A 35 -15.56 7.01 -12.54
N LEU A 36 -16.53 7.57 -13.27
CA LEU A 36 -17.62 6.80 -13.86
C LEU A 36 -17.09 5.76 -14.87
N ALA A 37 -16.07 6.12 -15.64
CA ALA A 37 -15.39 5.16 -16.52
C ALA A 37 -14.73 4.02 -15.72
N ARG A 38 -14.14 4.30 -14.55
CA ARG A 38 -13.59 3.27 -13.65
C ARG A 38 -14.66 2.36 -13.05
N CYS A 39 -15.84 2.88 -12.73
CA CYS A 39 -16.98 2.06 -12.30
C CYS A 39 -17.40 1.08 -13.40
N ARG A 40 -17.50 1.55 -14.66
CA ARG A 40 -17.82 0.68 -15.81
C ARG A 40 -16.76 -0.39 -16.04
N GLU A 41 -15.49 -0.03 -15.91
CA GLU A 41 -14.37 -0.98 -16.02
C GLU A 41 -14.46 -2.09 -14.95
N LEU A 42 -14.88 -1.74 -13.72
CA LEU A 42 -15.09 -2.68 -12.63
C LEU A 42 -16.25 -3.64 -12.91
N ALA A 43 -17.41 -3.11 -13.33
CA ALA A 43 -18.59 -3.92 -13.69
C ALA A 43 -18.29 -4.88 -14.85
N ALA A 44 -17.67 -4.39 -15.92
CA ALA A 44 -17.26 -5.23 -17.06
C ALA A 44 -16.29 -6.35 -16.64
N GLY A 45 -15.34 -6.02 -15.74
CA GLY A 45 -14.42 -7.00 -15.16
C GLY A 45 -15.11 -8.09 -14.36
N TYR A 46 -16.08 -7.72 -13.53
CA TYR A 46 -16.90 -8.64 -12.76
C TYR A 46 -17.68 -9.60 -13.67
N HIS A 47 -18.40 -9.07 -14.67
CA HIS A 47 -19.17 -9.88 -15.61
C HIS A 47 -18.30 -10.84 -16.42
N MET A 48 -17.13 -10.40 -16.87
CA MET A 48 -16.16 -11.27 -17.56
C MET A 48 -15.74 -12.45 -16.67
N LEU A 49 -15.39 -12.20 -15.40
CA LEU A 49 -15.00 -13.26 -14.46
C LEU A 49 -16.17 -14.18 -14.10
N GLN A 50 -17.38 -13.63 -14.02
CA GLN A 50 -18.59 -14.41 -13.76
C GLN A 50 -18.87 -15.42 -14.88
N GLN A 51 -18.67 -15.03 -16.14
CA GLN A 51 -18.79 -15.92 -17.31
C GLN A 51 -17.75 -17.05 -17.32
N GLN A 52 -16.59 -16.83 -16.73
CA GLN A 52 -15.50 -17.82 -16.61
C GLN A 52 -15.67 -18.75 -15.40
N SER A 53 -16.57 -18.41 -14.48
CA SER A 53 -16.75 -19.14 -13.22
C SER A 53 -17.66 -20.36 -13.39
N PRO A 54 -17.35 -21.51 -12.75
CA PRO A 54 -18.24 -22.66 -12.74
C PRO A 54 -19.59 -22.32 -12.09
N GLN A 55 -20.69 -22.76 -12.70
CA GLN A 55 -22.06 -22.44 -12.24
C GLN A 55 -22.35 -22.92 -10.80
N GLU A 56 -21.62 -23.92 -10.30
CA GLU A 56 -21.83 -24.49 -8.96
C GLU A 56 -21.49 -23.54 -7.81
N ARG A 57 -20.66 -22.51 -8.05
CA ARG A 57 -20.36 -21.46 -7.06
C ARG A 57 -20.35 -20.10 -7.74
N PRO A 58 -21.45 -19.32 -7.66
CA PRO A 58 -21.51 -18.02 -8.32
C PRO A 58 -20.43 -17.11 -7.75
N LEU A 59 -19.78 -16.37 -8.64
CA LEU A 59 -18.84 -15.33 -8.27
C LEU A 59 -19.57 -14.26 -7.46
N ARG A 60 -18.94 -13.78 -6.39
CA ARG A 60 -19.41 -12.68 -5.55
C ARG A 60 -18.35 -11.59 -5.52
N ALA A 61 -18.79 -10.36 -5.32
CA ALA A 61 -17.91 -9.22 -5.15
C ALA A 61 -17.94 -8.73 -3.69
N TYR A 62 -16.78 -8.32 -3.18
CA TYR A 62 -16.62 -7.80 -1.83
C TYR A 62 -15.80 -6.52 -1.84
N LEU A 63 -16.24 -5.50 -1.10
CA LEU A 63 -15.41 -4.37 -0.72
C LEU A 63 -14.54 -4.78 0.45
N LEU A 64 -13.25 -4.47 0.39
CA LEU A 64 -12.31 -4.65 1.49
C LEU A 64 -11.97 -3.28 2.09
N PHE A 65 -12.35 -3.08 3.33
CA PHE A 65 -12.04 -1.90 4.13
C PHE A 65 -10.88 -2.16 5.09
N ASP A 66 -10.09 -1.11 5.36
CA ASP A 66 -9.00 -1.18 6.37
C ASP A 66 -9.54 -1.30 7.79
N ALA A 67 -10.66 -0.65 8.07
CA ALA A 67 -11.52 -0.94 9.22
C ALA A 67 -12.96 -0.54 8.93
N TRP A 68 -13.86 -1.05 9.76
CA TRP A 68 -15.25 -0.62 9.78
C TRP A 68 -15.42 0.67 10.59
N GLU A 69 -14.85 0.71 11.79
CA GLU A 69 -14.93 1.86 12.70
C GLU A 69 -14.16 3.07 12.15
N GLY A 70 -14.84 4.22 12.17
CA GLY A 70 -14.28 5.50 11.69
C GLY A 70 -14.12 5.58 10.17
N ASN A 71 -14.69 4.64 9.41
CA ASN A 71 -14.64 4.65 7.95
C ASN A 71 -15.86 5.41 7.38
N PRO A 72 -15.66 6.56 6.70
CA PRO A 72 -16.78 7.34 6.15
C PRO A 72 -17.57 6.56 5.08
N LEU A 73 -16.90 5.68 4.32
CA LEU A 73 -17.55 4.85 3.30
C LEU A 73 -18.43 3.77 3.93
N ALA A 74 -18.03 3.24 5.10
CA ALA A 74 -18.84 2.28 5.85
C ALA A 74 -20.11 2.95 6.42
N ALA A 75 -20.02 4.21 6.84
CA ALA A 75 -21.19 4.99 7.27
C ALA A 75 -22.19 5.20 6.11
N GLU A 76 -21.71 5.59 4.93
CA GLU A 76 -22.56 5.76 3.75
C GLU A 76 -23.21 4.44 3.30
N LEU A 77 -22.46 3.32 3.31
CA LEU A 77 -23.01 1.99 3.04
C LEU A 77 -24.09 1.59 4.04
N SER A 78 -23.91 1.91 5.32
CA SER A 78 -24.89 1.59 6.36
C SER A 78 -26.21 2.34 6.19
N GLU A 79 -26.15 3.53 5.60
CA GLU A 79 -27.34 4.33 5.30
C GLU A 79 -28.05 3.85 4.02
N GLN A 80 -27.30 3.57 2.96
CA GLN A 80 -27.86 3.31 1.63
C GLN A 80 -28.16 1.83 1.36
N TRP A 81 -27.40 0.90 1.95
CA TRP A 81 -27.51 -0.56 1.72
C TRP A 81 -27.36 -1.36 3.02
N PRO A 82 -28.29 -1.22 3.99
CA PRO A 82 -28.20 -1.90 5.28
C PRO A 82 -28.16 -3.44 5.17
N GLU A 83 -28.77 -4.00 4.13
CA GLU A 83 -28.74 -5.44 3.85
C GLU A 83 -27.34 -5.94 3.51
N ALA A 84 -26.55 -5.18 2.75
CA ALA A 84 -25.17 -5.54 2.44
C ALA A 84 -24.29 -5.52 3.69
N VAL A 85 -24.52 -4.53 4.56
CA VAL A 85 -23.81 -4.39 5.85
C VAL A 85 -24.07 -5.57 6.78
N SER A 86 -25.27 -6.16 6.75
CA SER A 86 -25.58 -7.34 7.55
C SER A 86 -24.72 -8.58 7.20
N GLY A 87 -24.20 -8.63 5.97
CA GLY A 87 -23.33 -9.69 5.48
C GLY A 87 -21.83 -9.38 5.63
N ARG A 88 -21.47 -8.29 6.32
CA ARG A 88 -20.07 -7.92 6.54
C ARG A 88 -19.35 -8.95 7.41
N GLU A 89 -18.06 -9.09 7.19
CA GLU A 89 -17.19 -10.00 7.93
C GLU A 89 -15.89 -9.30 8.31
N ALA A 90 -15.57 -9.23 9.60
CA ALA A 90 -14.26 -8.77 10.05
C ALA A 90 -13.20 -9.85 9.78
N VAL A 91 -12.00 -9.44 9.37
CA VAL A 91 -10.84 -10.34 9.24
C VAL A 91 -10.41 -10.77 10.64
N PRO A 92 -10.45 -12.07 10.95
CA PRO A 92 -10.12 -12.55 12.30
C PRO A 92 -8.66 -12.25 12.65
N ASP A 93 -8.44 -11.59 13.79
CA ASP A 93 -7.12 -11.27 14.31
C ASP A 93 -7.21 -11.02 15.83
N ASP A 94 -6.46 -11.79 16.62
CA ASP A 94 -6.48 -11.75 18.09
C ASP A 94 -6.12 -10.36 18.64
N PHE A 95 -5.40 -9.53 17.88
CA PHE A 95 -5.09 -8.16 18.26
C PHE A 95 -6.35 -7.28 18.41
N TYR A 96 -7.41 -7.61 17.67
CA TYR A 96 -8.71 -6.91 17.71
C TYR A 96 -9.77 -7.65 18.51
N ALA A 97 -9.41 -8.61 19.36
CA ALA A 97 -10.37 -9.31 20.20
C ALA A 97 -11.19 -8.32 21.04
N GLY A 98 -12.52 -8.33 20.88
CA GLY A 98 -13.45 -7.39 21.52
C GLY A 98 -13.50 -6.00 20.90
N ARG A 99 -12.81 -5.78 19.78
CA ARG A 99 -12.74 -4.54 18.98
C ARG A 99 -12.75 -4.87 17.49
N GLU A 100 -13.57 -5.84 17.10
CA GLU A 100 -13.58 -6.42 15.76
C GLU A 100 -13.90 -5.38 14.66
N ASP A 101 -14.58 -4.28 15.00
CA ASP A 101 -14.86 -3.20 14.06
C ASP A 101 -13.61 -2.34 13.71
N GLU A 102 -12.53 -2.41 14.51
CA GLU A 102 -11.22 -1.84 14.17
C GLU A 102 -10.42 -2.72 13.19
N ALA A 103 -10.82 -3.98 13.01
CA ALA A 103 -10.15 -4.92 12.11
C ALA A 103 -10.54 -4.66 10.63
N PRO A 104 -9.69 -5.07 9.67
CA PRO A 104 -10.06 -5.06 8.25
C PRO A 104 -11.37 -5.79 8.02
N CYS A 105 -12.23 -5.28 7.14
CA CYS A 105 -13.59 -5.78 7.01
C CYS A 105 -13.95 -6.02 5.54
N LEU A 106 -14.53 -7.19 5.26
CA LEU A 106 -15.13 -7.52 3.98
C LEU A 106 -16.62 -7.21 4.01
N VAL A 107 -17.11 -6.54 2.98
CA VAL A 107 -18.54 -6.21 2.84
C VAL A 107 -18.99 -6.71 1.47
N PRO A 108 -20.05 -7.52 1.36
CA PRO A 108 -20.65 -7.85 0.07
C PRO A 108 -20.95 -6.57 -0.71
N VAL A 109 -20.60 -6.53 -2.00
CA VAL A 109 -20.97 -5.40 -2.85
C VAL A 109 -22.47 -5.48 -3.13
N PRO A 110 -23.26 -4.42 -2.83
CA PRO A 110 -24.65 -4.34 -3.26
C PRO A 110 -24.84 -4.64 -4.75
N ASP A 111 -25.88 -5.40 -5.10
CA ASP A 111 -26.12 -5.85 -6.48
C ASP A 111 -26.19 -4.69 -7.48
N ASP A 112 -26.76 -3.55 -7.06
CA ASP A 112 -26.93 -2.36 -7.90
C ASP A 112 -25.62 -1.66 -8.28
N LEU A 113 -24.51 -1.89 -7.55
CA LEU A 113 -23.23 -1.21 -7.77
C LEU A 113 -22.41 -1.82 -8.92
N LEU A 114 -22.71 -3.06 -9.33
CA LEU A 114 -21.96 -3.78 -10.36
C LEU A 114 -22.78 -4.01 -11.63
N LEU A 115 -23.89 -3.30 -11.81
CA LEU A 115 -24.70 -3.36 -13.01
C LEU A 115 -24.13 -2.47 -14.13
N ASP A 116 -24.27 -2.96 -15.37
CA ASP A 116 -23.87 -2.25 -16.59
C ASP A 116 -24.62 -0.93 -16.76
N ALA A 117 -23.90 0.13 -17.14
CA ALA A 117 -24.41 1.51 -17.23
C ALA A 117 -25.53 1.76 -18.25
N ASP A 118 -25.94 0.74 -19.02
CA ASP A 118 -26.97 0.85 -20.06
C ASP A 118 -28.41 0.66 -19.52
N SER A 119 -28.58 0.55 -18.21
CA SER A 119 -29.89 0.39 -17.57
C SER A 119 -30.43 1.74 -17.06
N ASP A 120 -31.62 2.10 -17.54
CA ASP A 120 -32.29 3.41 -17.32
C ASP A 120 -32.87 3.61 -15.89
N SER A 121 -32.33 2.90 -14.89
CA SER A 121 -32.84 2.97 -13.51
C SER A 121 -32.20 4.10 -12.71
N LEU A 122 -33.03 4.95 -12.11
CA LEU A 122 -32.58 5.99 -11.16
C LEU A 122 -31.81 5.41 -9.97
N VAL A 123 -32.14 4.20 -9.52
CA VAL A 123 -31.46 3.53 -8.40
C VAL A 123 -30.01 3.22 -8.79
N GLN A 124 -29.83 2.71 -10.02
CA GLN A 124 -28.52 2.33 -10.52
C GLN A 124 -27.65 3.56 -10.82
N ALA A 125 -28.24 4.63 -11.38
CA ALA A 125 -27.52 5.89 -11.59
C ALA A 125 -26.94 6.42 -10.27
N ARG A 126 -27.74 6.41 -9.18
CA ARG A 126 -27.28 6.79 -7.83
C ARG A 126 -26.20 5.87 -7.28
N ALA A 127 -26.34 4.55 -7.48
CA ALA A 127 -25.33 3.58 -7.06
C ALA A 127 -23.99 3.84 -7.78
N GLN A 128 -24.01 4.08 -9.09
CA GLN A 128 -22.81 4.41 -9.86
C GLN A 128 -22.19 5.74 -9.44
N GLU A 129 -23.00 6.75 -9.14
CA GLU A 129 -22.53 8.03 -8.61
C GLU A 129 -21.88 7.87 -7.23
N ALA A 130 -22.46 7.05 -6.34
CA ALA A 130 -21.88 6.74 -5.04
C ALA A 130 -20.53 6.03 -5.18
N LEU A 131 -20.46 4.98 -6.01
CA LEU A 131 -19.19 4.29 -6.27
C LEU A 131 -18.14 5.24 -6.85
N ALA A 132 -18.51 6.11 -7.80
CA ALA A 132 -17.58 7.05 -8.40
C ALA A 132 -17.01 8.04 -7.36
N ARG A 133 -17.85 8.53 -6.43
CA ARG A 133 -17.40 9.35 -5.29
C ARG A 133 -16.44 8.58 -4.38
N TRP A 134 -16.73 7.31 -4.07
CA TRP A 134 -15.84 6.48 -3.27
C TRP A 134 -14.47 6.29 -3.93
N LEU A 135 -14.44 6.08 -5.25
CA LEU A 135 -13.19 5.97 -6.00
C LEU A 135 -12.41 7.29 -6.03
N GLU A 136 -13.11 8.43 -6.10
CA GLU A 136 -12.49 9.75 -6.01
C GLU A 136 -11.83 9.97 -4.64
N ASP A 137 -12.54 9.69 -3.54
CA ASP A 137 -11.98 9.85 -2.19
C ASP A 137 -10.84 8.88 -1.94
N THR A 138 -10.94 7.65 -2.44
CA THR A 138 -9.87 6.65 -2.38
C THR A 138 -8.65 7.09 -3.19
N SER A 139 -8.84 7.75 -4.33
CA SER A 139 -7.75 8.32 -5.14
C SER A 139 -7.00 9.45 -4.42
N LYS A 140 -7.74 10.34 -3.73
CA LYS A 140 -7.16 11.39 -2.88
C LYS A 140 -6.33 10.76 -1.75
N GLN A 141 -6.85 9.73 -1.09
CA GLN A 141 -6.13 8.98 -0.05
C GLN A 141 -4.89 8.26 -0.58
N ALA A 142 -4.95 7.66 -1.77
CA ALA A 142 -3.80 7.00 -2.40
C ALA A 142 -2.67 8.00 -2.67
N SER A 143 -3.02 9.23 -3.06
CA SER A 143 -2.07 10.33 -3.23
C SER A 143 -1.42 10.76 -1.91
N GLN A 144 -2.18 10.69 -0.81
CA GLN A 144 -1.70 10.89 0.57
C GLN A 144 -1.09 9.58 1.11
N ARG A 145 0.02 9.13 0.53
CA ARG A 145 0.63 7.78 0.72
C ARG A 145 0.86 7.31 2.16
N LEU A 146 0.94 8.22 3.13
CA LEU A 146 1.11 7.93 4.56
C LEU A 146 -0.21 7.93 5.35
N ALA A 147 -1.28 8.45 4.78
CA ALA A 147 -2.61 8.43 5.35
C ALA A 147 -3.21 7.02 5.32
N ARG A 148 -4.28 6.88 6.11
CA ARG A 148 -5.11 5.67 6.15
C ARG A 148 -5.82 5.49 4.81
N GLN A 149 -5.88 4.24 4.32
CA GLN A 149 -6.63 3.88 3.12
C GLN A 149 -7.95 3.25 3.56
N TYR A 150 -9.08 3.93 3.39
CA TYR A 150 -10.36 3.37 3.88
C TYR A 150 -10.86 2.22 3.01
N LEU A 151 -10.83 2.40 1.68
CA LEU A 151 -11.08 1.34 0.71
C LEU A 151 -9.75 0.77 0.21
N CYS A 152 -9.47 -0.47 0.57
CA CYS A 152 -8.26 -1.16 0.14
C CYS A 152 -8.42 -1.78 -1.25
N ALA A 153 -9.55 -2.46 -1.50
CA ALA A 153 -9.78 -3.17 -2.75
C ALA A 153 -11.22 -3.63 -2.96
N VAL A 154 -11.52 -4.07 -4.18
CA VAL A 154 -12.67 -4.89 -4.54
C VAL A 154 -12.18 -6.30 -4.87
N LEU A 155 -12.76 -7.31 -4.22
CA LEU A 155 -12.39 -8.72 -4.36
C LEU A 155 -13.50 -9.48 -5.07
N PHE A 156 -13.12 -10.34 -6.01
CA PHE A 156 -14.03 -11.23 -6.73
C PHE A 156 -13.72 -12.67 -6.36
N SER A 157 -14.65 -13.34 -5.68
CA SER A 157 -14.43 -14.70 -5.14
C SER A 157 -15.71 -15.53 -5.17
N PRO A 158 -15.64 -16.83 -5.51
CA PRO A 158 -16.76 -17.76 -5.37
C PRO A 158 -16.97 -18.21 -3.91
N GLU A 159 -16.05 -17.86 -2.99
CA GLU A 159 -16.17 -18.19 -1.57
C GLU A 159 -17.01 -17.16 -0.80
N SER A 160 -17.52 -17.56 0.36
CA SER A 160 -18.22 -16.64 1.29
C SER A 160 -17.25 -15.63 1.91
N ALA A 161 -17.80 -14.50 2.40
CA ALA A 161 -17.04 -13.47 3.11
C ALA A 161 -16.19 -14.06 4.24
N ILE A 162 -16.77 -14.94 5.08
CA ILE A 162 -16.09 -15.70 6.13
C ILE A 162 -14.81 -16.39 5.63
N ARG A 163 -14.91 -17.13 4.52
CA ARG A 163 -13.76 -17.88 4.00
C ARG A 163 -12.70 -16.98 3.37
N VAL A 164 -13.12 -15.88 2.73
CA VAL A 164 -12.18 -14.88 2.23
C VAL A 164 -11.47 -14.18 3.39
N ALA A 165 -12.20 -13.79 4.45
CA ALA A 165 -11.66 -13.18 5.65
C ALA A 165 -10.65 -14.10 6.36
N GLN A 166 -10.99 -15.38 6.52
CA GLN A 166 -10.06 -16.39 7.05
C GLN A 166 -8.79 -16.52 6.22
N HIS A 167 -8.89 -16.51 4.89
CA HIS A 167 -7.72 -16.55 4.01
C HIS A 167 -6.84 -15.31 4.18
N LEU A 168 -7.45 -14.11 4.29
CA LEU A 168 -6.71 -12.87 4.55
C LEU A 168 -6.01 -12.90 5.92
N ALA A 169 -6.66 -13.42 6.96
CA ALA A 169 -6.05 -13.59 8.28
C ALA A 169 -4.82 -14.51 8.23
N LEU A 170 -4.94 -15.65 7.55
CA LEU A 170 -3.82 -16.58 7.37
C LEU A 170 -2.68 -15.97 6.54
N LEU A 171 -3.00 -15.19 5.51
CA LEU A 171 -2.00 -14.44 4.74
C LEU A 171 -1.28 -13.40 5.62
N GLY A 172 -2.01 -12.78 6.55
CA GLY A 172 -1.48 -11.79 7.49
C GLY A 172 -0.35 -12.32 8.38
N PHE A 173 -0.29 -13.64 8.59
CA PHE A 173 0.73 -14.30 9.39
C PHE A 173 1.82 -14.92 8.51
N GLN A 174 3.02 -14.33 8.52
CA GLN A 174 4.17 -14.82 7.74
C GLN A 174 5.42 -15.02 8.60
N TYR A 175 6.22 -16.04 8.28
CA TYR A 175 7.56 -16.19 8.85
C TYR A 175 8.58 -15.37 8.06
N VAL A 176 9.47 -14.71 8.79
CA VAL A 176 10.64 -14.03 8.21
C VAL A 176 11.49 -15.07 7.48
N PRO A 177 11.87 -14.86 6.20
CA PRO A 177 12.68 -15.81 5.44
C PRO A 177 13.99 -16.17 6.16
N GLY A 178 14.29 -17.46 6.26
CA GLY A 178 15.48 -17.96 6.95
C GLY A 178 15.40 -17.90 8.48
N SER A 179 14.25 -17.53 9.05
CA SER A 179 14.04 -17.42 10.50
C SER A 179 12.80 -18.19 10.96
N HIS A 180 12.70 -18.40 12.26
CA HIS A 180 11.51 -18.94 12.94
C HIS A 180 10.62 -17.84 13.52
N THR A 181 10.99 -16.57 13.33
CA THR A 181 10.20 -15.42 13.78
C THR A 181 9.01 -15.22 12.86
N ALA A 182 7.81 -15.27 13.44
CA ALA A 182 6.58 -14.88 12.75
C ALA A 182 6.34 -13.38 12.88
N ARG A 183 5.70 -12.80 11.85
CA ARG A 183 5.25 -11.42 11.83
C ARG A 183 3.80 -11.38 11.38
N LEU A 184 3.00 -10.63 12.13
CA LEU A 184 1.68 -10.21 11.72
C LEU A 184 1.81 -8.92 10.89
N PHE A 185 1.26 -8.92 9.69
CA PHE A 185 1.36 -7.79 8.77
C PHE A 185 0.17 -7.74 7.81
N ARG A 186 -0.26 -6.53 7.43
CA ARG A 186 -1.42 -6.33 6.54
C ARG A 186 -0.99 -6.43 5.07
N TYR A 187 -0.91 -7.64 4.55
CA TYR A 187 -0.55 -7.88 3.14
C TYR A 187 -1.65 -7.47 2.15
N GLN A 188 -2.86 -7.24 2.63
CA GLN A 188 -3.99 -6.74 1.86
C GLN A 188 -3.98 -5.21 1.66
N ASP A 189 -3.06 -4.49 2.31
CA ASP A 189 -2.84 -3.07 2.03
C ASP A 189 -2.44 -2.89 0.56
N PRO A 190 -3.11 -2.02 -0.20
CA PRO A 190 -2.85 -1.88 -1.63
C PRO A 190 -1.41 -1.43 -1.94
N ARG A 191 -0.77 -0.68 -1.03
CA ARG A 191 0.62 -0.23 -1.19
C ARG A 191 1.60 -1.39 -1.09
N VAL A 192 1.28 -2.41 -0.27
CA VAL A 192 2.06 -3.64 -0.12
C VAL A 192 1.80 -4.56 -1.30
N MET A 193 0.52 -4.84 -1.56
CA MET A 193 0.08 -5.75 -2.62
C MET A 193 0.67 -5.36 -3.97
N GLN A 194 0.56 -4.08 -4.36
CA GLN A 194 1.07 -3.61 -5.65
C GLN A 194 2.59 -3.65 -5.78
N ARG A 195 3.32 -3.60 -4.66
CA ARG A 195 4.78 -3.71 -4.67
C ARG A 195 5.26 -5.14 -4.77
N VAL A 196 4.61 -6.04 -4.04
CA VAL A 196 5.04 -7.44 -3.93
C VAL A 196 4.54 -8.24 -5.12
N TRP A 197 3.29 -8.05 -5.52
CA TRP A 197 2.63 -8.86 -6.54
C TRP A 197 3.42 -9.07 -7.84
N PRO A 198 4.06 -8.04 -8.45
CA PRO A 198 4.82 -8.22 -9.69
C PRO A 198 6.08 -9.08 -9.52
N THR A 199 6.56 -9.25 -8.28
CA THR A 199 7.77 -10.02 -7.95
C THR A 199 7.46 -11.48 -7.60
N LEU A 200 6.19 -11.84 -7.45
CA LEU A 200 5.74 -13.18 -7.11
C LEU A 200 5.69 -14.09 -8.34
N SER A 201 6.04 -15.37 -8.18
CA SER A 201 5.76 -16.39 -9.18
C SER A 201 4.25 -16.62 -9.35
N ALA A 202 3.83 -17.27 -10.43
CA ALA A 202 2.41 -17.59 -10.65
C ALA A 202 1.83 -18.46 -9.51
N GLU A 203 2.62 -19.38 -8.95
CA GLU A 203 2.23 -20.23 -7.81
C GLU A 203 2.10 -19.40 -6.54
N GLN A 204 3.03 -18.48 -6.30
CA GLN A 204 2.96 -17.56 -5.17
C GLN A 204 1.74 -16.63 -5.29
N GLN A 205 1.48 -16.08 -6.48
CA GLN A 205 0.30 -15.26 -6.77
C GLN A 205 -1.01 -16.04 -6.52
N ASN A 206 -1.09 -17.28 -6.99
CA ASN A 206 -2.23 -18.15 -6.78
C ASN A 206 -2.43 -18.54 -5.30
N THR A 207 -1.33 -18.69 -4.55
CA THR A 207 -1.35 -18.95 -3.10
C THR A 207 -1.77 -17.71 -2.33
N TRP A 208 -1.26 -16.53 -2.71
CA TRP A 208 -1.61 -15.24 -2.15
C TRP A 208 -3.11 -14.96 -2.26
N LEU A 209 -3.71 -15.17 -3.44
CA LEU A 209 -5.14 -14.95 -3.66
C LEU A 209 -6.03 -16.06 -3.09
N GLY A 210 -5.48 -17.26 -2.85
CA GLY A 210 -6.28 -18.41 -2.46
C GLY A 210 -7.34 -18.73 -3.50
N LYS A 211 -8.62 -18.69 -3.10
CA LYS A 211 -9.77 -18.91 -4.00
C LYS A 211 -10.34 -17.63 -4.61
N THR A 212 -9.86 -16.47 -4.22
CA THR A 212 -10.19 -15.20 -4.86
C THR A 212 -9.69 -15.22 -6.30
N GLN A 213 -10.57 -14.95 -7.26
CA GLN A 213 -10.21 -14.93 -8.68
C GLN A 213 -9.50 -13.64 -9.05
N ALA A 214 -9.88 -12.54 -8.42
CA ALA A 214 -9.28 -11.25 -8.67
C ALA A 214 -9.40 -10.32 -7.46
N TRP A 215 -8.37 -9.50 -7.28
CA TRP A 215 -8.27 -8.45 -6.27
C TRP A 215 -7.88 -7.16 -7.00
N TRP A 216 -8.74 -6.15 -6.92
CA TRP A 216 -8.63 -4.90 -7.69
C TRP A 216 -8.52 -3.72 -6.73
N SER A 217 -7.56 -2.83 -6.96
CA SER A 217 -7.42 -1.58 -6.17
C SER A 217 -7.03 -0.44 -7.08
N LEU A 218 -7.25 0.80 -6.64
CA LEU A 218 -6.70 1.95 -7.33
C LEU A 218 -5.17 1.95 -7.20
N THR A 219 -4.49 2.23 -8.30
CA THR A 219 -3.02 2.27 -8.34
C THR A 219 -2.48 3.22 -7.29
N GLN A 220 -1.53 2.73 -6.49
CA GLN A 220 -0.90 3.45 -5.42
C GLN A 220 0.38 4.13 -5.94
N PRO A 221 0.53 5.46 -5.81
CA PRO A 221 1.72 6.16 -6.25
C PRO A 221 3.00 5.67 -5.53
N TRP A 222 4.06 5.42 -6.31
CA TRP A 222 5.39 5.11 -5.81
C TRP A 222 6.45 5.88 -6.60
N GLY A 223 7.02 6.93 -5.99
CA GLY A 223 7.96 7.84 -6.64
C GLY A 223 8.12 9.14 -5.86
N PRO A 224 8.72 10.19 -6.41
CA PRO A 224 8.80 11.49 -5.75
C PRO A 224 7.44 12.05 -5.30
N ILE A 225 7.41 12.81 -4.20
CA ILE A 225 6.23 13.54 -3.73
C ILE A 225 6.35 14.99 -4.20
N ALA A 226 5.33 15.52 -4.87
CA ALA A 226 5.26 16.92 -5.26
C ALA A 226 5.37 17.84 -4.04
N ASP A 227 5.82 19.07 -4.26
CA ASP A 227 5.86 20.06 -3.18
C ASP A 227 4.44 20.23 -2.61
N LEU A 228 4.28 19.96 -1.31
CA LEU A 228 2.99 20.04 -0.61
C LEU A 228 2.47 21.49 -0.54
N SER A 229 3.29 22.48 -0.90
CA SER A 229 2.90 23.89 -1.02
C SER A 229 2.35 24.28 -2.41
N ALA A 230 2.41 23.40 -3.41
CA ALA A 230 1.81 23.61 -4.72
C ALA A 230 0.31 23.25 -4.67
N THR A 231 -0.53 24.26 -4.90
CA THR A 231 -2.00 24.28 -4.83
C THR A 231 -2.72 23.14 -5.57
N GLU A 232 -3.86 22.75 -5.01
CA GLU A 232 -4.82 21.66 -5.37
C GLU A 232 -5.42 21.72 -6.80
N ASP A 233 -4.96 22.62 -7.67
CA ASP A 233 -5.62 22.93 -8.96
C ASP A 233 -5.15 22.05 -10.13
N SER A 234 -4.24 21.10 -9.94
CA SER A 234 -3.90 20.16 -11.01
C SER A 234 -4.94 19.02 -11.05
N VAL A 235 -5.78 19.01 -12.08
CA VAL A 235 -6.68 17.88 -12.40
C VAL A 235 -5.82 16.62 -12.53
N THR A 236 -5.77 15.83 -11.47
CA THR A 236 -5.05 14.57 -11.46
C THR A 236 -5.97 13.53 -12.11
N PRO A 237 -5.55 12.88 -13.21
CA PRO A 237 -6.39 11.90 -13.87
C PRO A 237 -6.75 10.76 -12.90
N ALA A 238 -7.96 10.21 -13.02
CA ALA A 238 -8.39 9.13 -12.13
C ALA A 238 -7.41 7.93 -12.25
N PRO A 239 -6.90 7.42 -11.11
CA PRO A 239 -5.93 6.33 -11.12
C PRO A 239 -6.52 5.12 -11.83
N VAL A 240 -5.65 4.37 -12.51
CA VAL A 240 -6.03 3.13 -13.18
C VAL A 240 -6.22 2.01 -12.14
N TRP A 241 -7.05 1.03 -12.48
CA TRP A 241 -7.16 -0.19 -11.69
C TRP A 241 -5.88 -1.00 -11.76
N PHE A 242 -5.28 -1.27 -10.62
CA PHE A 242 -4.36 -2.38 -10.46
C PHE A 242 -5.16 -3.67 -10.28
N LYS A 243 -4.82 -4.71 -11.05
CA LYS A 243 -5.55 -5.98 -11.10
C LYS A 243 -4.61 -7.13 -10.78
N ALA A 244 -4.76 -7.71 -9.59
CA ALA A 244 -4.17 -8.99 -9.26
C ALA A 244 -5.17 -10.09 -9.59
N GLN A 245 -4.88 -10.89 -10.60
CA GLN A 245 -5.78 -11.95 -11.08
C GLN A 245 -5.10 -13.31 -10.99
N ARG A 246 -5.90 -14.32 -10.66
CA ARG A 246 -5.44 -15.70 -10.55
C ARG A 246 -4.99 -16.20 -11.92
N CYS A 247 -3.81 -16.81 -11.99
CA CYS A 247 -3.28 -17.31 -13.26
C CYS A 247 -3.86 -18.70 -13.56
N ALA A 248 -4.58 -18.83 -14.68
CA ALA A 248 -5.19 -20.09 -15.13
C ALA A 248 -4.17 -21.10 -15.72
N ALA A 249 -2.96 -20.65 -16.05
CA ALA A 249 -2.02 -21.37 -16.91
C ALA A 249 -0.96 -22.22 -16.20
N SER A 250 -1.06 -22.45 -14.87
CA SER A 250 -0.06 -23.28 -14.17
C SER A 250 -0.27 -24.76 -14.52
N ALA A 251 0.31 -25.19 -15.64
CA ALA A 251 0.23 -26.54 -16.20
C ALA A 251 1.25 -27.51 -15.58
N VAL A 252 2.13 -27.02 -14.69
CA VAL A 252 3.07 -27.86 -13.95
C VAL A 252 2.94 -27.52 -12.47
N PRO A 253 2.56 -28.47 -11.60
CA PRO A 253 2.52 -28.23 -10.18
C PRO A 253 3.96 -28.16 -9.65
N ALA A 254 4.56 -26.96 -9.66
CA ALA A 254 5.58 -26.68 -8.67
C ALA A 254 4.90 -26.68 -7.31
N THR A 255 5.54 -27.28 -6.30
CA THR A 255 5.02 -27.28 -4.93
C THR A 255 4.85 -25.83 -4.48
N ALA A 256 3.60 -25.38 -4.38
CA ALA A 256 3.30 -24.04 -3.93
C ALA A 256 3.89 -23.85 -2.52
N PRO A 257 4.59 -22.74 -2.24
CA PRO A 257 5.08 -22.47 -0.90
C PRO A 257 3.89 -22.41 0.07
N PRO A 258 4.05 -22.85 1.32
CA PRO A 258 2.97 -22.74 2.29
C PRO A 258 2.62 -21.26 2.50
N LEU A 259 1.33 -20.98 2.71
CA LEU A 259 0.82 -19.60 2.76
C LEU A 259 1.58 -18.73 3.77
N ASN A 260 2.02 -19.28 4.91
CA ASN A 260 2.76 -18.56 5.96
C ASN A 260 4.28 -18.45 5.71
N ARG A 261 4.80 -18.96 4.59
CA ARG A 261 6.20 -18.78 4.14
C ARG A 261 6.21 -18.47 2.65
N LEU A 262 5.34 -17.57 2.25
CA LEU A 262 5.04 -17.32 0.85
C LEU A 262 6.21 -16.64 0.13
N MET A 263 6.94 -15.76 0.82
CA MET A 263 7.93 -14.86 0.23
C MET A 263 9.37 -15.33 0.46
N ASN A 264 10.24 -15.07 -0.52
CA ASN A 264 11.68 -15.10 -0.33
C ASN A 264 12.19 -13.78 0.32
N ALA A 265 13.50 -13.69 0.57
CA ALA A 265 14.11 -12.52 1.22
C ALA A 265 13.84 -11.20 0.47
N THR A 266 14.02 -11.17 -0.85
CA THR A 266 13.80 -9.98 -1.68
C THR A 266 12.32 -9.55 -1.69
N GLN A 267 11.40 -10.52 -1.82
CA GLN A 267 9.95 -10.26 -1.78
C GLN A 267 9.51 -9.76 -0.40
N TRP A 268 10.07 -10.35 0.67
CA TRP A 268 9.84 -9.90 2.03
C TRP A 268 10.31 -8.45 2.23
N GLN A 269 11.50 -8.11 1.73
CA GLN A 269 12.04 -6.75 1.77
C GLN A 269 11.12 -5.78 1.02
N ALA A 270 10.68 -6.13 -0.19
CA ALA A 270 9.75 -5.33 -0.98
C ALA A 270 8.43 -5.04 -0.24
N ALA A 271 7.91 -6.01 0.52
CA ALA A 271 6.69 -5.84 1.33
C ALA A 271 6.88 -4.84 2.48
N HIS A 272 8.04 -4.87 3.13
CA HIS A 272 8.26 -4.17 4.41
C HIS A 272 9.07 -2.86 4.27
N SER A 273 9.66 -2.58 3.11
CA SER A 273 10.41 -1.35 2.84
C SER A 273 9.53 -0.14 2.48
N SER A 274 8.27 -0.39 2.08
CA SER A 274 7.36 0.65 1.59
C SER A 274 7.14 1.82 2.54
N PRO A 275 6.90 1.60 3.85
CA PRO A 275 6.71 2.71 4.79
C PRO A 275 7.94 3.61 4.88
N VAL A 276 9.15 3.01 4.82
CA VAL A 276 10.40 3.77 4.91
C VAL A 276 10.56 4.67 3.68
N GLY A 277 10.41 4.15 2.46
CA GLY A 277 10.55 4.97 1.26
C GLY A 277 9.53 6.11 1.17
N ASN A 278 8.27 5.86 1.57
CA ASN A 278 7.26 6.93 1.64
C ASN A 278 7.62 8.02 2.66
N ARG A 279 8.15 7.64 3.84
CA ARG A 279 8.63 8.61 4.84
C ARG A 279 9.83 9.41 4.33
N VAL A 280 10.74 8.77 3.59
CA VAL A 280 11.88 9.47 2.99
C VAL A 280 11.41 10.52 1.99
N TRP A 281 10.52 10.18 1.04
CA TRP A 281 9.99 11.20 0.12
C TRP A 281 9.19 12.29 0.83
N ALA A 282 8.43 11.95 1.87
CA ALA A 282 7.74 12.95 2.68
C ALA A 282 8.75 13.91 3.34
N ARG A 283 9.86 13.40 3.88
CA ARG A 283 10.96 14.21 4.43
C ARG A 283 11.60 15.11 3.36
N PHE A 284 11.75 14.64 2.12
CA PHE A 284 12.22 15.47 1.01
C PHE A 284 11.23 16.61 0.70
N ALA A 285 9.96 16.28 0.51
CA ALA A 285 8.92 17.26 0.20
C ALA A 285 8.76 18.32 1.31
N GLN A 286 8.79 17.91 2.58
CA GLN A 286 8.76 18.81 3.74
C GLN A 286 9.93 19.80 3.80
N ARG A 287 11.06 19.46 3.18
CA ARG A 287 12.23 20.34 3.07
C ARG A 287 12.20 21.23 1.82
N GLY A 288 11.06 21.28 1.11
CA GLY A 288 10.90 22.08 -0.11
C GLY A 288 11.72 21.55 -1.30
N ILE A 289 12.10 20.26 -1.27
CA ILE A 289 12.88 19.65 -2.33
C ILE A 289 11.93 19.25 -3.45
N ALA A 290 12.08 19.88 -4.61
CA ALA A 290 11.20 19.66 -5.76
C ALA A 290 11.22 18.19 -6.23
N ALA A 291 10.09 17.65 -6.67
CA ALA A 291 9.92 16.23 -7.00
C ALA A 291 10.97 15.71 -8.00
N GLN A 292 11.37 16.52 -8.98
CA GLN A 292 12.36 16.16 -10.00
C GLN A 292 13.79 15.99 -9.46
N THR A 293 14.09 16.49 -8.26
CA THR A 293 15.40 16.36 -7.62
C THR A 293 15.42 15.29 -6.53
N GLN A 294 14.26 14.72 -6.20
CA GLN A 294 14.13 13.58 -5.29
C GLN A 294 14.56 12.28 -5.99
N PRO A 295 14.94 11.23 -5.23
CA PRO A 295 15.18 9.92 -5.82
C PRO A 295 13.92 9.41 -6.54
N ASP A 296 14.08 8.95 -7.78
CA ASP A 296 13.00 8.25 -8.48
C ASP A 296 12.69 6.89 -7.84
N ALA A 297 11.62 6.24 -8.29
CA ALA A 297 11.19 4.96 -7.75
C ALA A 297 12.29 3.88 -7.80
N ALA A 298 13.05 3.82 -8.91
CA ALA A 298 14.11 2.84 -9.10
C ALA A 298 15.31 3.09 -8.18
N SER A 299 15.70 4.36 -8.01
CA SER A 299 16.79 4.76 -7.12
C SER A 299 16.42 4.56 -5.66
N MET A 300 15.17 4.88 -5.28
CA MET A 300 14.65 4.60 -3.94
C MET A 300 14.69 3.09 -3.63
N THR A 301 14.21 2.24 -4.54
CA THR A 301 14.28 0.78 -4.36
C THR A 301 15.71 0.30 -4.18
N ARG A 302 16.66 0.72 -5.04
CA ARG A 302 18.08 0.33 -4.90
C ARG A 302 18.69 0.75 -3.57
N LEU A 303 18.38 1.96 -3.08
CA LEU A 303 18.90 2.45 -1.80
C LEU A 303 18.26 1.73 -0.61
N LEU A 304 16.96 1.41 -0.69
CA LEU A 304 16.28 0.58 0.32
C LEU A 304 16.91 -0.81 0.40
N ASP A 305 17.11 -1.46 -0.75
CA ASP A 305 17.70 -2.80 -0.83
C ASP A 305 19.12 -2.80 -0.24
N LYS A 306 19.98 -1.86 -0.68
CA LYS A 306 21.35 -1.74 -0.17
C LYS A 306 21.37 -1.47 1.34
N GLY A 307 20.55 -0.53 1.83
CA GLY A 307 20.51 -0.23 3.26
C GLY A 307 20.05 -1.42 4.11
N GLN A 308 19.11 -2.22 3.59
CA GLN A 308 18.64 -3.44 4.25
C GLN A 308 19.67 -4.57 4.21
N GLU A 309 20.43 -4.73 3.11
CA GLU A 309 21.57 -5.65 3.05
C GLU A 309 22.62 -5.33 4.12
N LEU A 310 22.78 -4.05 4.46
CA LEU A 310 23.66 -3.59 5.54
C LEU A 310 23.05 -3.76 6.94
N GLY A 311 21.84 -4.31 7.05
CA GLY A 311 21.12 -4.50 8.30
C GLY A 311 20.49 -3.23 8.88
N LEU A 312 20.37 -2.15 8.10
CA LEU A 312 19.75 -0.91 8.56
C LEU A 312 18.23 -1.02 8.53
N VAL A 313 17.60 -0.53 9.59
CA VAL A 313 16.13 -0.49 9.75
C VAL A 313 15.66 0.89 10.18
N ASP A 314 14.38 1.16 9.97
CA ASP A 314 13.66 2.35 10.45
C ASP A 314 14.38 3.69 10.25
N SER A 315 14.75 4.39 11.33
CA SER A 315 15.39 5.71 11.28
C SER A 315 16.77 5.66 10.62
N ASN A 316 17.57 4.64 10.94
CA ASN A 316 18.90 4.46 10.36
C ASN A 316 18.84 4.20 8.85
N LEU A 317 17.84 3.46 8.38
CA LEU A 317 17.61 3.28 6.95
C LEU A 317 17.18 4.59 6.27
N GLN A 318 16.33 5.40 6.91
CA GLN A 318 15.96 6.71 6.38
C GLN A 318 17.16 7.66 6.28
N ASP A 319 18.01 7.67 7.31
CA ASP A 319 19.21 8.49 7.36
C ASP A 319 20.25 8.05 6.33
N PHE A 320 20.45 6.74 6.16
CA PHE A 320 21.30 6.21 5.09
C PHE A 320 20.85 6.72 3.72
N ILE A 321 19.56 6.64 3.39
CA ILE A 321 19.03 7.11 2.11
C ILE A 321 19.21 8.62 1.96
N TRP A 322 18.95 9.38 3.03
CA TRP A 322 19.17 10.83 3.05
C TRP A 322 20.63 11.20 2.77
N CYS A 323 21.58 10.60 3.50
CA CYS A 323 23.01 10.83 3.32
C CYS A 323 23.47 10.41 1.92
N SER A 324 22.98 9.29 1.41
CA SER A 324 23.29 8.79 0.06
C SER A 324 22.90 9.78 -1.04
N TRP A 325 21.78 10.48 -0.87
CA TRP A 325 21.25 11.41 -1.87
C TRP A 325 21.75 12.85 -1.69
N ARG A 326 22.35 13.17 -0.53
CA ARG A 326 22.79 14.53 -0.18
C ARG A 326 23.69 15.19 -1.23
N PRO A 327 24.67 14.50 -1.87
CA PRO A 327 25.48 15.11 -2.92
C PRO A 327 24.66 15.53 -4.15
N VAL A 328 23.62 14.77 -4.53
CA VAL A 328 22.72 15.16 -5.65
C VAL A 328 22.08 16.50 -5.36
N LEU A 329 21.58 16.70 -4.14
CA LEU A 329 20.96 17.96 -3.72
C LEU A 329 21.94 19.13 -3.78
N GLN A 330 23.16 18.95 -3.28
CA GLN A 330 24.20 19.98 -3.28
C GLN A 330 24.66 20.34 -4.70
N ASN A 331 24.80 19.32 -5.57
CA ASN A 331 25.23 19.52 -6.95
C ASN A 331 24.19 20.23 -7.80
N VAL A 332 22.90 19.96 -7.59
CA VAL A 332 21.80 20.71 -8.22
C VAL A 332 21.87 22.19 -7.85
N GLN A 333 22.16 22.53 -6.58
CA GLN A 333 22.33 23.92 -6.14
C GLN A 333 23.54 24.60 -6.81
N ASN A 334 24.60 23.84 -7.07
CA ASN A 334 25.84 24.35 -7.66
C ASN A 334 25.91 24.25 -9.20
N GLY A 335 24.84 23.78 -9.86
CA GLY A 335 24.81 23.54 -11.31
C GLY A 335 25.76 22.43 -11.78
N ALA A 336 26.23 21.58 -10.87
CA ALA A 336 27.14 20.46 -11.15
C ALA A 336 26.36 19.18 -11.43
N VAL A 337 26.92 18.30 -12.27
CA VAL A 337 26.38 16.95 -12.49
C VAL A 337 27.09 16.01 -11.52
N GLY A 338 26.41 15.63 -10.44
CA GLY A 338 26.89 14.60 -9.53
C GLY A 338 25.77 13.63 -9.16
N GLY A 339 26.15 12.37 -8.96
CA GLY A 339 25.23 11.29 -8.58
C GLY A 339 25.13 11.10 -7.07
N PRO A 340 24.28 10.18 -6.62
CA PRO A 340 24.28 9.73 -5.23
C PRO A 340 25.63 9.09 -4.86
N ILE A 341 25.88 8.95 -3.55
CA ILE A 341 27.08 8.28 -3.05
C ILE A 341 27.15 6.84 -3.60
N ASP A 342 28.26 6.51 -4.25
CA ASP A 342 28.61 5.12 -4.58
C ASP A 342 29.30 4.48 -3.37
N TRP A 343 28.51 3.78 -2.55
CA TRP A 343 28.98 3.09 -1.35
C TRP A 343 29.93 1.93 -1.64
N ASP A 344 30.01 1.48 -2.89
CA ASP A 344 30.96 0.46 -3.31
C ASP A 344 32.28 1.07 -3.78
N ALA A 345 32.41 2.40 -3.92
CA ALA A 345 33.68 3.05 -4.19
C ALA A 345 34.62 2.97 -2.97
N PRO A 346 35.95 2.80 -3.15
CA PRO A 346 36.88 2.57 -2.05
C PRO A 346 36.81 3.62 -0.93
N GLN A 347 36.71 4.90 -1.29
CA GLN A 347 36.68 5.99 -0.32
C GLN A 347 35.42 5.99 0.56
N TRP A 348 34.28 5.62 0.00
CA TRP A 348 33.01 5.55 0.74
C TRP A 348 32.84 4.23 1.48
N ARG A 349 33.42 3.14 0.97
CA ARG A 349 33.36 1.82 1.58
C ARG A 349 34.01 1.82 2.97
N ASP A 350 35.16 2.46 3.11
CA ASP A 350 35.87 2.56 4.39
C ASP A 350 35.11 3.42 5.40
N VAL A 351 34.54 4.54 4.96
CA VAL A 351 33.67 5.39 5.80
C VAL A 351 32.44 4.63 6.26
N LEU A 352 31.75 3.95 5.34
CA LEU A 352 30.56 3.15 5.64
C LEU A 352 30.88 2.04 6.64
N ALA A 353 31.98 1.31 6.47
CA ALA A 353 32.39 0.26 7.39
C ALA A 353 32.60 0.80 8.82
N ARG A 354 33.20 1.99 8.96
CA ARG A 354 33.38 2.65 10.26
C ARG A 354 32.06 3.12 10.87
N VAL A 355 31.14 3.65 10.07
CA VAL A 355 29.80 4.05 10.52
C VAL A 355 29.02 2.83 11.02
N LEU A 356 29.01 1.74 10.25
CA LEU A 356 28.31 0.50 10.61
C LEU A 356 28.92 -0.21 11.81
N GLN A 357 30.23 -0.07 12.05
CA GLN A 357 30.86 -0.56 13.27
C GLN A 357 30.43 0.29 14.47
N ALA A 358 30.50 1.62 14.36
CA ALA A 358 30.09 2.51 15.44
C ALA A 358 28.60 2.33 15.80
N LEU A 359 27.73 2.11 14.82
CA LEU A 359 26.31 1.84 15.05
C LEU A 359 26.06 0.52 15.80
N ARG A 360 26.94 -0.47 15.60
CA ARG A 360 26.87 -1.75 16.34
C ARG A 360 27.40 -1.60 17.77
N ASP A 361 28.40 -0.73 17.96
CA ASP A 361 28.99 -0.46 19.27
C ASP A 361 28.08 0.43 20.12
N ASP A 362 27.34 1.35 19.50
CA ASP A 362 26.38 2.26 20.15
C ASP A 362 25.08 2.39 19.30
N PRO A 363 24.07 1.54 19.55
CA PRO A 363 22.81 1.53 18.80
C PRO A 363 21.93 2.77 19.01
N ASP A 364 22.19 3.57 20.05
CA ASP A 364 21.40 4.76 20.37
C ASP A 364 21.79 5.97 19.50
N VAL A 365 22.94 5.90 18.82
CA VAL A 365 23.40 6.94 17.89
C VAL A 365 22.82 6.70 16.50
N GLY A 366 22.33 7.77 15.85
CA GLY A 366 21.77 7.68 14.49
C GLY A 366 22.83 7.61 13.38
N PHE A 367 22.51 6.90 12.30
CA PHE A 367 23.38 6.77 11.12
C PHE A 367 23.86 8.12 10.59
N ALA A 368 22.97 9.12 10.46
CA ALA A 368 23.33 10.43 9.90
C ALA A 368 24.41 11.14 10.73
N SER A 369 24.29 11.13 12.07
CA SER A 369 25.27 11.74 12.97
C SER A 369 26.63 11.08 12.82
N LEU A 370 26.66 9.74 12.81
CA LEU A 370 27.91 8.99 12.67
C LEU A 370 28.57 9.24 11.30
N PHE A 371 27.77 9.41 10.26
CA PHE A 371 28.24 9.70 8.92
C PHE A 371 28.84 11.11 8.81
N GLU A 372 28.18 12.13 9.36
CA GLU A 372 28.68 13.53 9.36
C GLU A 372 30.04 13.65 10.07
N ASP A 373 30.26 12.93 11.16
CA ASP A 373 31.57 12.92 11.85
C ASP A 373 32.70 12.30 11.02
N ARG A 374 32.35 11.42 10.07
CA ARG A 374 33.29 10.52 9.38
C ARG A 374 33.44 10.80 7.90
N GLU A 375 32.54 11.57 7.30
CA GLU A 375 32.59 11.85 5.86
C GLU A 375 33.78 12.69 5.44
N GLN A 376 34.38 13.45 6.37
CA GLN A 376 35.64 14.16 6.18
C GLN A 376 36.84 13.23 5.89
N PHE A 377 36.68 11.92 6.08
CA PHE A 377 37.69 10.91 5.76
C PHE A 377 37.46 10.22 4.39
N ALA A 378 36.43 10.65 3.64
CA ALA A 378 36.13 10.18 2.28
C ALA A 378 36.94 10.92 1.20
#